data_AF-A0AAD8LEF0-F1
#
_entry.id   AF-A0AAD8LEF0-F1
#
_cell.length_a   1.000
_cell.length_b   1.000
_cell.length_c   1.000
_cell.angle_alpha   90.00
_cell.angle_beta   90.00
_cell.angle_gamma   90.00
#
_symmetry.space_group_name_H-M   'P 1'
#
loop_
_entity.id
_entity.type
_entity.pdbx_description
1 polymer ?
#
loop_
_entity_poly.entity_id
_entity_poly.type
_entity_poly.pdbx_seq_one_letter_code
_entity_poly.pdbx_strand_id
1 'polypeptide(L)'
;MITTDHNTSQPLVNLPPEFIAFTSPKHLPFGINSNFDSDKLYPPVGTPCTLFRDELNRYMSYKVNGSCPDDELLAQKLLLKGCEPLPRRRCRPPAPNQYVEPYPTPESFWSTPSDSSVVWTAYTCKNYSCLVNRKQTQKGFDDCKDCFDLGGREKSRWVENTRGVDFAIDDVLAVKKAGTIRIGLDIGGGVATFAVRMRERNITNNNFNELKWSF
;
A
#
# COMPACT_ATOMS: atom_id res chain seq x y z
N MET A 1 25.29 40.39 -39.16
CA MET A 1 25.55 39.86 -37.80
C MET A 1 24.20 39.49 -37.21
N ILE A 2 23.93 38.19 -37.18
CA ILE A 2 22.74 37.59 -36.58
C ILE A 2 23.14 37.20 -35.16
N THR A 3 22.40 37.67 -34.17
CA THR A 3 22.00 36.86 -33.01
C THR A 3 20.74 37.49 -32.44
N THR A 4 19.62 36.87 -32.76
CA THR A 4 18.29 37.06 -32.19
C THR A 4 18.27 36.63 -30.73
N ASP A 5 17.71 37.47 -29.86
CA ASP A 5 17.34 37.13 -28.49
C ASP A 5 16.31 35.99 -28.50
N HIS A 6 16.75 34.77 -28.15
CA HIS A 6 15.85 33.70 -27.76
C HIS A 6 15.62 33.74 -26.24
N ASN A 7 14.83 34.71 -25.80
CA ASN A 7 14.15 34.63 -24.53
C ASN A 7 13.03 33.58 -24.64
N THR A 8 13.40 32.31 -24.49
CA THR A 8 12.42 31.21 -24.45
C THR A 8 11.97 31.00 -23.01
N SER A 9 11.35 32.03 -22.44
CA SER A 9 10.43 31.82 -21.32
C SER A 9 9.13 31.28 -21.94
N GLN A 10 9.09 29.97 -22.20
CA GLN A 10 7.80 29.32 -22.38
C GLN A 10 6.96 29.64 -21.13
N PRO A 11 5.76 30.21 -21.27
CA PRO A 11 4.93 30.51 -20.12
C PRO A 11 4.70 29.21 -19.33
N LEU A 12 4.55 29.29 -18.01
CA LEU A 12 4.01 28.19 -17.20
C LEU A 12 2.65 27.78 -17.77
N VAL A 13 2.64 26.86 -18.74
CA VAL A 13 1.44 26.47 -19.50
C VAL A 13 0.62 25.50 -18.64
N ASN A 14 -0.40 26.07 -17.99
CA ASN A 14 -1.61 25.46 -17.41
C ASN A 14 -1.44 24.09 -16.71
N LEU A 15 -0.59 24.04 -15.68
CA LEU A 15 -0.52 22.90 -14.75
C LEU A 15 -1.72 22.96 -13.78
N PRO A 16 -2.20 21.80 -13.27
CA PRO A 16 -3.33 21.79 -12.36
C PRO A 16 -3.02 22.59 -11.08
N PRO A 17 -3.95 23.41 -10.56
CA PRO A 17 -3.71 24.25 -9.37
C PRO A 17 -3.23 23.45 -8.15
N GLU A 18 -3.75 22.23 -7.96
CA GLU A 18 -3.31 21.34 -6.88
C GLU A 18 -1.86 20.87 -7.06
N PHE A 19 -1.41 20.66 -8.30
CA PHE A 19 -0.01 20.30 -8.56
C PHE A 19 0.91 21.46 -8.21
N ILE A 20 0.58 22.67 -8.67
CA ILE A 20 1.32 23.88 -8.34
C ILE A 20 1.34 24.09 -6.82
N ALA A 21 0.19 23.93 -6.15
CA ALA A 21 0.10 24.05 -4.71
C ALA A 21 0.97 23.01 -4.00
N PHE A 22 1.07 21.78 -4.52
CA PHE A 22 1.95 20.75 -3.95
C PHE A 22 3.44 21.07 -4.15
N THR A 23 3.87 21.39 -5.36
CA THR A 23 5.29 21.62 -5.70
C THR A 23 5.80 22.99 -5.25
N SER A 24 4.91 23.89 -4.81
CA SER A 24 5.29 25.19 -4.29
C SER A 24 6.05 25.09 -2.96
N PRO A 25 7.01 25.99 -2.70
CA PRO A 25 7.80 25.99 -1.46
C PRO A 25 6.91 26.02 -0.21
N LYS A 26 7.29 25.22 0.79
CA LYS A 26 6.63 25.12 2.10
C LYS A 26 7.55 25.67 3.17
N HIS A 27 7.09 26.68 3.92
CA HIS A 27 7.87 27.21 5.03
C HIS A 27 8.07 26.16 6.13
N LEU A 28 9.28 26.12 6.66
CA LEU A 28 9.64 25.28 7.78
C LEU A 28 9.05 25.85 9.08
N PRO A 29 8.56 25.01 10.01
CA PRO A 29 7.89 25.46 11.23
C PRO A 29 8.81 26.23 12.18
N PHE A 30 10.13 26.07 12.06
CA PHE A 30 11.13 26.67 12.94
C PHE A 30 12.06 27.68 12.23
N GLY A 31 11.68 28.17 11.04
CA GLY A 31 12.49 29.10 10.26
C GLY A 31 13.66 28.43 9.52
N ILE A 32 14.79 29.14 9.39
CA ILE A 32 15.96 28.69 8.62
C ILE A 32 16.55 27.42 9.22
N ASN A 33 16.76 26.41 8.38
CA ASN A 33 17.47 25.19 8.73
C ASN A 33 18.88 25.21 8.13
N SER A 34 19.90 25.14 8.97
CA SER A 34 21.32 25.19 8.55
C SER A 34 21.75 24.00 7.68
N ASN A 35 21.05 22.85 7.73
CA ASN A 35 21.38 21.69 6.91
C ASN A 35 20.98 21.88 5.44
N PHE A 36 19.96 22.71 5.16
CA PHE A 36 19.47 22.99 3.81
C PHE A 36 19.69 24.45 3.39
N ASP A 37 20.26 25.27 4.28
CA ASP A 37 20.45 26.73 4.12
C ASP A 37 19.19 27.45 3.60
N SER A 38 18.03 27.06 4.12
CA SER A 38 16.73 27.57 3.68
C SER A 38 15.69 27.53 4.79
N ASP A 39 14.73 28.46 4.74
CA ASP A 39 13.50 28.44 5.54
C ASP A 39 12.34 27.72 4.82
N LYS A 40 12.60 27.13 3.65
CA LYS A 40 11.61 26.49 2.78
C LYS A 40 12.04 25.09 2.36
N LEU A 41 11.04 24.21 2.22
CA LEU A 41 11.16 22.88 1.65
C LEU A 41 10.38 22.83 0.33
N TYR A 42 10.98 22.23 -0.70
CA TYR A 42 10.33 21.97 -1.98
C TYR A 42 9.96 20.49 -2.04
N PRO A 43 8.66 20.14 -2.06
CA PRO A 43 8.26 18.75 -2.19
C PRO A 43 8.76 18.16 -3.52
N PRO A 44 9.47 17.02 -3.50
CA PRO A 44 9.99 16.41 -4.72
C PRO A 44 8.84 15.90 -5.59
N VAL A 45 9.04 15.94 -6.89
CA VAL A 45 8.15 15.35 -7.89
C VAL A 45 8.99 14.88 -9.07
N GLY A 46 8.61 13.77 -9.70
CA GLY A 46 9.30 13.32 -10.90
C GLY A 46 9.21 14.37 -12.00
N THR A 47 10.34 14.82 -12.54
CA THR A 47 10.38 15.78 -13.66
C THR A 47 9.45 15.36 -14.84
N PRO A 48 9.36 14.06 -15.21
CA PRO A 48 8.45 13.60 -16.25
C PRO A 48 6.96 13.85 -15.99
N CYS A 49 6.51 14.10 -14.76
CA CYS A 49 5.09 14.36 -14.44
C CYS A 49 4.49 15.46 -15.33
N THR A 50 5.27 16.53 -15.57
CA THR A 50 4.82 17.71 -16.32
C THR A 50 4.73 17.47 -17.83
N LEU A 51 5.27 16.36 -18.32
CA LEU A 51 5.16 15.92 -19.72
C LEU A 51 3.80 15.25 -20.01
N PHE A 52 3.11 14.74 -18.98
CA PHE A 52 1.85 13.99 -19.10
C PHE A 52 0.67 14.77 -18.51
N ARG A 53 0.41 15.94 -19.09
CA ARG A 53 -0.49 16.95 -18.53
C ARG A 53 -1.93 16.49 -18.39
N ASP A 54 -2.45 15.75 -19.37
CA ASP A 54 -3.84 15.28 -19.33
C ASP A 54 -4.05 14.25 -18.23
N GLU A 55 -3.13 13.28 -18.11
CA GLU A 55 -3.15 12.33 -17.00
C GLU A 55 -2.95 13.02 -15.65
N LEU A 56 -2.04 13.99 -15.58
CA LEU A 56 -1.79 14.76 -14.37
C LEU A 56 -3.01 15.59 -13.95
N ASN A 57 -3.68 16.26 -14.90
CA ASN A 57 -4.91 17.01 -14.65
C ASN A 57 -6.03 16.12 -14.12
N ARG A 58 -6.19 14.92 -14.69
CA ARG A 58 -7.17 13.93 -14.22
C ARG A 58 -6.82 13.42 -12.81
N TYR A 59 -5.56 13.07 -12.57
CA TYR A 59 -5.10 12.57 -11.28
C TYR A 59 -5.24 13.61 -10.16
N MET A 60 -5.00 14.89 -10.50
CA MET A 60 -5.12 16.02 -9.58
C MET A 60 -6.54 16.60 -9.49
N SER A 61 -7.51 16.02 -10.22
CA SER A 61 -8.92 16.41 -10.15
C SER A 61 -9.62 15.62 -9.03
N TYR A 62 -9.62 16.18 -7.83
CA TYR A 62 -10.26 15.58 -6.66
C TYR A 62 -10.84 16.65 -5.74
N LYS A 63 -11.76 16.25 -4.85
CA LYS A 63 -12.28 17.14 -3.80
C LYS A 63 -11.35 17.11 -2.59
N VAL A 64 -10.79 18.26 -2.22
CA VAL A 64 -10.00 18.42 -0.98
C VAL A 64 -10.86 17.99 0.22
N ASN A 65 -10.28 17.19 1.13
CA ASN A 65 -10.99 16.57 2.26
C ASN A 65 -12.17 15.66 1.87
N GLY A 66 -12.32 15.31 0.58
CA GLY A 66 -13.26 14.30 0.09
C GLY A 66 -12.60 12.92 -0.05
N SER A 67 -13.33 11.96 -0.62
CA SER A 67 -12.75 10.69 -1.07
C SER A 67 -11.90 10.92 -2.31
N CYS A 68 -10.75 10.25 -2.41
CA CYS A 68 -9.99 10.20 -3.65
C CYS A 68 -10.81 9.45 -4.71
N PRO A 69 -10.69 9.86 -5.99
CA PRO A 69 -11.18 9.05 -7.10
C PRO A 69 -10.54 7.67 -7.09
N ASP A 70 -11.27 6.70 -7.63
CA ASP A 70 -10.77 5.35 -7.86
C ASP A 70 -9.95 5.32 -9.16
N ASP A 71 -8.68 5.69 -9.04
CA ASP A 71 -7.80 5.98 -10.17
C ASP A 71 -6.42 5.32 -10.04
N GLU A 72 -6.36 4.16 -9.41
CA GLU A 72 -5.11 3.41 -9.18
C GLU A 72 -4.36 3.12 -10.49
N LEU A 73 -5.07 2.73 -11.55
CA LEU A 73 -4.47 2.51 -12.87
C LEU A 73 -3.89 3.80 -13.48
N LEU A 74 -4.51 4.95 -13.22
CA LEU A 74 -3.98 6.26 -13.65
C LEU A 74 -2.72 6.61 -12.87
N ALA A 75 -2.73 6.39 -11.55
CA ALA A 75 -1.58 6.59 -10.68
C ALA A 75 -0.40 5.70 -11.11
N GLN A 76 -0.63 4.41 -11.34
CA GLN A 76 0.38 3.48 -11.84
C GLN A 76 0.92 3.90 -13.21
N LYS A 77 0.04 4.32 -14.14
CA LYS A 77 0.47 4.82 -15.45
C LYS A 77 1.38 6.04 -15.34
N LEU A 78 1.10 6.96 -14.42
CA LEU A 78 1.96 8.12 -14.16
C LEU A 78 3.31 7.69 -13.56
N LEU A 79 3.32 6.78 -12.58
CA LEU A 79 4.54 6.23 -11.98
C LEU A 79 5.44 5.55 -13.02
N LEU A 80 4.89 4.66 -13.85
CA LEU A 80 5.61 3.98 -14.93
C LEU A 80 6.19 4.94 -15.98
N LYS A 81 5.58 6.12 -16.10
CA LYS A 81 6.04 7.21 -16.96
C LYS A 81 7.11 8.11 -16.29
N GLY A 82 7.58 7.75 -15.10
CA GLY A 82 8.62 8.47 -14.35
C GLY A 82 8.09 9.60 -13.46
N CYS A 83 6.79 9.63 -13.17
CA CYS A 83 6.20 10.59 -12.25
C CYS A 83 6.33 10.11 -10.78
N GLU A 84 7.53 9.68 -10.39
CA GLU A 84 7.83 9.22 -9.04
C GLU A 84 8.74 10.23 -8.32
N PRO A 85 8.37 10.69 -7.10
CA PRO A 85 7.11 10.42 -6.43
C PRO A 85 5.92 11.14 -7.10
N LEU A 86 4.73 10.55 -7.00
CA LEU A 86 3.49 11.21 -7.44
C LEU A 86 3.22 12.45 -6.59
N PRO A 87 2.58 13.49 -7.15
CA PRO A 87 2.09 14.61 -6.37
C PRO A 87 1.13 14.12 -5.27
N ARG A 88 1.36 14.55 -4.03
CA ARG A 88 0.52 14.15 -2.90
C ARG A 88 -0.86 14.78 -3.05
N ARG A 89 -1.90 13.96 -2.92
CA ARG A 89 -3.30 14.43 -2.92
C ARG A 89 -3.78 14.69 -1.49
N ARG A 90 -4.69 15.66 -1.33
CA ARG A 90 -5.34 16.05 -0.07
C ARG A 90 -6.74 15.47 0.09
N CYS A 91 -7.04 14.40 -0.65
CA CYS A 91 -8.22 13.56 -0.45
C CYS A 91 -7.88 12.40 0.49
N ARG A 92 -8.90 11.79 1.07
CA ARG A 92 -8.78 10.57 1.87
C ARG A 92 -8.78 9.36 0.94
N PRO A 93 -7.96 8.32 1.19
CA PRO A 93 -8.04 7.07 0.44
C PRO A 93 -9.49 6.57 0.36
N PRO A 94 -9.90 5.98 -0.77
CA PRO A 94 -11.23 5.40 -0.86
C PRO A 94 -11.40 4.34 0.23
N ALA A 95 -12.52 4.40 0.94
CA ALA A 95 -12.90 3.42 1.94
C ALA A 95 -14.14 2.68 1.44
N PRO A 96 -14.35 1.41 1.86
CA PRO A 96 -15.57 0.71 1.52
C PRO A 96 -16.80 1.47 2.03
N ASN A 97 -17.85 1.55 1.20
CA ASN A 97 -19.07 2.29 1.52
C ASN A 97 -19.77 1.78 2.79
N GLN A 98 -19.61 0.49 3.10
CA GLN A 98 -20.17 -0.17 4.26
C GLN A 98 -19.03 -0.85 5.01
N TYR A 99 -18.37 -0.07 5.86
CA TYR A 99 -17.43 -0.64 6.81
C TYR A 99 -18.18 -1.60 7.73
N VAL A 100 -17.72 -2.85 7.75
CA VAL A 100 -18.17 -3.88 8.67
C VAL A 100 -17.01 -4.14 9.63
N GLU A 101 -17.29 -4.07 10.93
CA GLU A 101 -16.29 -4.39 11.93
C GLU A 101 -15.84 -5.86 11.74
N PRO A 102 -14.52 -6.13 11.72
CA PRO A 102 -14.02 -7.50 11.59
C PRO A 102 -14.49 -8.40 12.74
N TYR A 103 -14.51 -9.71 12.49
CA TYR A 103 -14.83 -10.69 13.54
C TYR A 103 -13.90 -10.54 14.76
N PRO A 104 -14.42 -10.73 15.99
CA PRO A 104 -13.58 -10.72 17.18
C PRO A 104 -12.54 -11.84 17.13
N THR A 105 -11.43 -11.69 17.84
CA THR A 105 -10.48 -12.78 18.01
C THR A 105 -11.06 -13.85 18.94
N PRO A 106 -10.90 -15.15 18.65
CA PRO A 106 -10.00 -15.72 17.63
C PRO A 106 -10.65 -15.97 16.26
N GLU A 107 -11.93 -15.69 16.07
CA GLU A 107 -12.66 -16.00 14.84
C GLU A 107 -12.06 -15.33 13.60
N SER A 108 -11.61 -14.07 13.72
CA SER A 108 -10.96 -13.34 12.62
C SER A 108 -9.66 -13.94 12.11
N PHE A 109 -9.03 -14.87 12.84
CA PHE A 109 -7.76 -15.49 12.42
C PHE A 109 -7.91 -16.38 11.20
N TRP A 110 -9.04 -17.07 11.09
CA TRP A 110 -9.23 -18.15 10.11
C TRP A 110 -10.54 -17.99 9.32
N SER A 111 -11.19 -16.83 9.45
CA SER A 111 -12.45 -16.53 8.75
C SER A 111 -12.23 -15.52 7.64
N THR A 112 -12.77 -15.82 6.47
CA THR A 112 -12.82 -14.86 5.37
C THR A 112 -13.76 -13.70 5.74
N PRO A 113 -13.31 -12.44 5.69
CA PRO A 113 -14.17 -11.31 6.00
C PRO A 113 -15.19 -11.06 4.89
N SER A 114 -16.13 -10.14 5.15
CA SER A 114 -17.13 -9.72 4.16
C SER A 114 -16.46 -9.13 2.92
N ASP A 115 -17.00 -9.41 1.73
CA ASP A 115 -16.56 -8.74 0.49
C ASP A 115 -16.68 -7.20 0.58
N SER A 116 -17.47 -6.67 1.51
CA SER A 116 -17.56 -5.22 1.73
C SER A 116 -16.35 -4.63 2.47
N SER A 117 -15.35 -5.41 2.90
CA SER A 117 -14.18 -4.88 3.62
C SER A 117 -13.13 -4.26 2.70
N VAL A 118 -13.15 -4.57 1.40
CA VAL A 118 -12.14 -4.15 0.42
C VAL A 118 -12.77 -3.30 -0.69
N VAL A 119 -12.05 -2.30 -1.19
CA VAL A 119 -12.38 -1.63 -2.44
C VAL A 119 -11.79 -2.44 -3.61
N TRP A 120 -12.64 -3.19 -4.30
CA TRP A 120 -12.19 -4.21 -5.28
C TRP A 120 -11.75 -3.69 -6.65
N THR A 121 -11.90 -2.39 -6.94
CA THR A 121 -11.84 -1.88 -8.32
C THR A 121 -10.51 -2.15 -9.01
N ALA A 122 -9.39 -2.01 -8.30
CA ALA A 122 -8.06 -2.25 -8.86
C ALA A 122 -7.69 -3.72 -9.01
N TYR A 123 -8.39 -4.63 -8.32
CA TYR A 123 -8.04 -6.05 -8.30
C TYR A 123 -8.75 -6.83 -9.41
N THR A 124 -8.09 -7.83 -9.98
CA THR A 124 -8.74 -8.75 -10.93
C THR A 124 -9.89 -9.51 -10.28
N CYS A 125 -9.71 -9.97 -9.04
CA CYS A 125 -10.80 -10.55 -8.24
C CYS A 125 -11.70 -9.45 -7.67
N LYS A 126 -13.01 -9.70 -7.65
CA LYS A 126 -14.04 -8.75 -7.15
C LYS A 126 -14.73 -9.19 -5.86
N ASN A 127 -14.23 -10.27 -5.25
CA ASN A 127 -14.68 -10.82 -3.98
C ASN A 127 -13.63 -11.82 -3.47
N TYR A 128 -13.75 -12.20 -2.20
CA TYR A 128 -12.88 -13.20 -1.59
C TYR A 128 -13.07 -14.60 -2.18
N SER A 129 -14.27 -14.95 -2.64
CA SER A 129 -14.50 -16.26 -3.27
C SER A 129 -13.61 -16.45 -4.51
N CYS A 130 -13.42 -15.41 -5.32
CA CYS A 130 -12.48 -15.41 -6.43
C CYS A 130 -11.03 -15.64 -5.96
N LEU A 131 -10.61 -14.96 -4.89
CA LEU A 131 -9.26 -15.12 -4.33
C LEU A 131 -9.01 -16.54 -3.80
N VAL A 132 -9.99 -17.11 -3.09
CA VAL A 132 -9.93 -18.48 -2.56
C VAL A 132 -9.87 -19.51 -3.70
N ASN A 133 -10.68 -19.31 -4.74
CA ASN A 133 -10.76 -20.22 -5.88
C ASN A 133 -9.66 -19.99 -6.93
N ARG A 134 -8.79 -19.00 -6.72
CA ARG A 134 -7.71 -18.65 -7.65
C ARG A 134 -6.74 -19.81 -7.90
N LYS A 135 -6.49 -20.64 -6.88
CA LYS A 135 -5.67 -21.85 -6.99
C LYS A 135 -6.18 -22.83 -8.06
N GLN A 136 -7.50 -22.88 -8.26
CA GLN A 136 -8.16 -23.80 -9.19
C GLN A 136 -8.37 -23.16 -10.57
N THR A 137 -8.64 -21.86 -10.61
CA THR A 137 -9.11 -21.16 -11.80
C THR A 137 -7.99 -20.51 -12.62
N GLN A 138 -6.89 -20.08 -11.99
CA GLN A 138 -5.77 -19.45 -12.70
C GLN A 138 -4.68 -20.45 -13.07
N LYS A 139 -4.29 -20.42 -14.34
CA LYS A 139 -3.19 -21.19 -14.93
C LYS A 139 -1.96 -20.27 -15.07
N GLY A 140 -1.30 -19.98 -13.96
CA GLY A 140 -0.12 -19.13 -13.89
C GLY A 140 0.67 -19.39 -12.61
N PHE A 141 1.94 -18.98 -12.60
CA PHE A 141 2.77 -18.94 -11.39
C PHE A 141 2.58 -17.55 -10.77
N ASP A 142 1.84 -17.49 -9.68
CA ASP A 142 1.80 -16.33 -8.81
C ASP A 142 2.35 -16.74 -7.44
N ASP A 143 3.08 -15.83 -6.79
CA ASP A 143 3.64 -16.06 -5.45
C ASP A 143 2.57 -16.44 -4.40
N CYS A 144 1.31 -16.06 -4.63
CA CYS A 144 0.25 -16.15 -3.64
C CYS A 144 -1.05 -16.80 -4.17
N LYS A 145 -0.95 -18.02 -4.71
CA LYS A 145 -2.06 -18.70 -5.41
C LYS A 145 -3.17 -19.25 -4.50
N ASP A 146 -2.80 -19.74 -3.32
CA ASP A 146 -3.67 -20.41 -2.35
C ASP A 146 -3.72 -19.71 -0.97
N CYS A 147 -3.10 -18.54 -0.87
CA CYS A 147 -2.96 -17.74 0.34
C CYS A 147 -4.27 -17.31 1.01
N PHE A 148 -5.38 -17.30 0.27
CA PHE A 148 -6.67 -16.89 0.80
C PHE A 148 -7.51 -18.07 1.29
N ASP A 149 -7.04 -19.31 1.13
CA ASP A 149 -7.67 -20.52 1.65
C ASP A 149 -7.41 -20.68 3.15
N LEU A 150 -7.99 -19.77 3.94
CA LEU A 150 -7.86 -19.67 5.40
C LEU A 150 -8.39 -20.90 6.14
N GLY A 151 -9.43 -21.56 5.61
CA GLY A 151 -9.98 -22.79 6.18
C GLY A 151 -9.20 -24.05 5.81
N GLY A 152 -8.42 -24.01 4.72
CA GLY A 152 -7.66 -25.13 4.19
C GLY A 152 -6.16 -24.98 4.41
N ARG A 153 -5.42 -24.73 3.32
CA ARG A 153 -3.94 -24.79 3.32
C ARG A 153 -3.30 -23.85 4.33
N GLU A 154 -3.82 -22.63 4.47
CA GLU A 154 -3.24 -21.64 5.38
C GLU A 154 -3.36 -22.05 6.84
N LYS A 155 -4.47 -22.71 7.20
CA LYS A 155 -4.65 -23.26 8.54
C LYS A 155 -3.62 -24.34 8.85
N SER A 156 -3.03 -25.05 7.89
CA SER A 156 -2.06 -26.10 8.20
C SER A 156 -0.60 -25.72 7.92
N ARG A 157 -0.35 -24.64 7.16
CA ARG A 157 0.97 -24.29 6.58
C ARG A 157 2.14 -24.23 7.57
N TRP A 158 1.90 -23.86 8.83
CA TRP A 158 2.95 -23.62 9.84
C TRP A 158 2.92 -24.59 11.02
N VAL A 159 2.03 -25.57 11.01
CA VAL A 159 1.83 -26.48 12.16
C VAL A 159 2.85 -27.60 12.13
N GLU A 160 3.10 -28.19 10.96
CA GLU A 160 4.00 -29.33 10.80
C GLU A 160 4.93 -29.12 9.61
N ASN A 161 6.13 -29.69 9.69
CA ASN A 161 7.09 -29.68 8.59
C ASN A 161 6.67 -30.71 7.54
N THR A 162 5.87 -30.27 6.57
CA THR A 162 5.30 -31.16 5.53
C THR A 162 6.23 -31.39 4.32
N ARG A 163 7.25 -30.54 4.11
CA ARG A 163 8.05 -30.51 2.86
C ARG A 163 9.57 -30.48 3.06
N GLY A 164 10.06 -30.64 4.29
CA GLY A 164 11.49 -30.73 4.62
C GLY A 164 12.26 -29.40 4.57
N VAL A 165 11.79 -28.43 3.79
CA VAL A 165 12.34 -27.06 3.70
C VAL A 165 11.47 -26.01 4.38
N ASP A 166 10.29 -26.40 4.87
CA ASP A 166 9.37 -25.52 5.58
C ASP A 166 9.75 -25.46 7.07
N PHE A 167 9.60 -24.29 7.71
CA PHE A 167 9.75 -24.16 9.15
C PHE A 167 8.39 -24.35 9.84
N ALA A 168 8.30 -25.30 10.79
CA ALA A 168 7.17 -25.34 11.70
C ALA A 168 7.30 -24.22 12.75
N ILE A 169 6.18 -23.79 13.32
CA ILE A 169 6.19 -22.77 14.37
C ILE A 169 7.07 -23.17 15.56
N ASP A 170 7.05 -24.46 15.93
CA ASP A 170 7.85 -24.98 17.03
C ASP A 170 9.36 -24.91 16.75
N ASP A 171 9.77 -25.13 15.49
CA ASP A 171 11.17 -24.99 15.08
C ASP A 171 11.63 -23.54 15.26
N VAL A 172 10.81 -22.56 14.84
CA VAL A 172 11.12 -21.13 14.97
C VAL A 172 11.21 -20.72 16.44
N LEU A 173 10.27 -21.18 17.27
CA LEU A 173 10.26 -20.87 18.70
C LEU A 173 11.46 -21.51 19.43
N ALA A 174 11.99 -22.64 18.94
CA ALA A 174 13.16 -23.29 19.51
C ALA A 174 14.49 -22.56 19.21
N VAL A 175 14.55 -21.69 18.19
CA VAL A 175 15.80 -20.97 17.81
C VAL A 175 16.27 -20.01 18.89
N LYS A 176 15.35 -19.48 19.71
CA LYS A 176 15.64 -18.47 20.72
C LYS A 176 14.95 -18.81 22.04
N LYS A 177 15.49 -18.26 23.13
CA LYS A 177 14.85 -18.40 24.45
C LYS A 177 13.44 -17.80 24.41
N ALA A 178 12.50 -18.48 25.07
CA ALA A 178 11.15 -17.98 25.27
C ALA A 178 11.15 -16.52 25.77
N GLY A 179 10.28 -15.69 25.20
CA GLY A 179 10.16 -14.26 25.53
C GLY A 179 11.16 -13.32 24.84
N THR A 180 12.06 -13.83 23.98
CA THR A 180 13.04 -12.98 23.26
C THR A 180 12.68 -12.70 21.80
N ILE A 181 11.68 -13.41 21.26
CA ILE A 181 11.23 -13.27 19.88
C ILE A 181 10.34 -12.02 19.74
N ARG A 182 10.53 -11.26 18.66
CA ARG A 182 9.72 -10.10 18.26
C ARG A 182 9.23 -10.31 16.83
N ILE A 183 8.03 -9.86 16.52
CA ILE A 183 7.41 -10.05 15.20
C ILE A 183 7.55 -8.74 14.38
N GLY A 184 8.16 -8.80 13.21
CA GLY A 184 8.10 -7.71 12.23
C GLY A 184 6.88 -7.88 11.33
N LEU A 185 6.28 -6.77 10.88
CA LEU A 185 5.30 -6.78 9.80
C LEU A 185 6.02 -6.36 8.52
N ASP A 186 6.14 -7.29 7.59
CA ASP A 186 6.56 -7.02 6.21
C ASP A 186 5.35 -7.20 5.29
N ILE A 187 5.11 -6.23 4.41
CA ILE A 187 3.98 -6.22 3.49
C ILE A 187 4.50 -6.56 2.10
N GLY A 188 4.50 -7.84 1.76
CA GLY A 188 4.88 -8.33 0.44
C GLY A 188 4.97 -9.86 0.37
N GLY A 189 4.71 -10.43 -0.81
CA GLY A 189 5.21 -11.74 -1.24
C GLY A 189 4.78 -13.01 -0.47
N GLY A 190 3.83 -12.96 0.47
CA GLY A 190 3.51 -14.16 1.27
C GLY A 190 2.28 -14.05 2.16
N VAL A 191 2.16 -14.98 3.12
CA VAL A 191 0.99 -15.14 3.98
C VAL A 191 1.26 -14.75 5.43
N ALA A 192 0.55 -13.72 5.89
CA ALA A 192 0.61 -13.22 7.27
C ALA A 192 0.09 -14.21 8.33
N THR A 193 -0.36 -15.40 7.93
CA THR A 193 -0.90 -16.47 8.80
C THR A 193 0.18 -17.07 9.72
N PHE A 194 1.47 -16.84 9.44
CA PHE A 194 2.53 -17.12 10.39
C PHE A 194 2.38 -16.26 11.66
N ALA A 195 2.08 -14.96 11.51
CA ALA A 195 1.87 -14.06 12.65
C ALA A 195 0.63 -14.47 13.47
N VAL A 196 -0.41 -14.99 12.80
CA VAL A 196 -1.59 -15.59 13.47
C VAL A 196 -1.16 -16.76 14.35
N ARG A 197 -0.33 -17.67 13.83
CA ARG A 197 0.18 -18.83 14.56
C ARG A 197 1.03 -18.42 15.76
N MET A 198 1.89 -17.42 15.58
CA MET A 198 2.69 -16.84 16.67
C MET A 198 1.80 -16.25 17.77
N ARG A 199 0.71 -15.57 17.38
CA ARG A 199 -0.27 -15.03 18.33
C ARG A 199 -1.01 -16.12 19.10
N GLU A 200 -1.39 -17.23 18.48
CA GLU A 200 -1.99 -18.40 19.16
C GLU A 200 -1.03 -19.03 20.20
N ARG A 201 0.28 -18.82 20.05
CA ARG A 201 1.32 -19.21 21.02
C ARG A 201 1.67 -18.11 22.02
N ASN A 202 0.83 -17.08 22.13
CA ASN A 202 1.02 -15.90 22.98
C ASN A 202 2.31 -15.11 22.68
N ILE A 203 2.84 -15.20 21.46
CA ILE A 203 3.88 -14.29 21.01
C ILE A 203 3.19 -13.05 20.47
N THR A 204 3.24 -11.98 21.24
CA THR A 204 2.71 -10.68 20.86
C THR A 204 3.84 -9.79 20.37
N ASN A 205 3.55 -8.88 19.44
CA ASN A 205 4.26 -7.60 19.53
C ASN A 205 3.63 -6.81 20.66
N ASN A 206 4.44 -6.08 21.41
CA ASN A 206 3.95 -5.05 22.32
C ASN A 206 3.08 -3.97 21.63
N ASN A 207 2.92 -4.02 20.29
CA ASN A 207 2.06 -3.13 19.48
C ASN A 207 0.87 -3.85 18.80
N PHE A 208 0.56 -5.13 19.08
CA PHE A 208 -0.48 -5.88 18.35
C PHE A 208 -1.92 -5.65 18.85
N ASN A 209 -2.14 -4.84 19.89
CA ASN A 209 -3.48 -4.56 20.44
C ASN A 209 -4.38 -3.71 19.51
N GLU A 210 -3.84 -3.16 18.42
CA GLU A 210 -4.58 -2.31 17.46
C GLU A 210 -4.52 -2.76 16.00
N LEU A 211 -4.05 -3.99 15.72
CA LEU A 211 -4.09 -4.50 14.35
C LEU A 211 -5.51 -4.99 14.01
N LYS A 212 -6.38 -4.04 13.67
CA LYS A 212 -7.56 -4.31 12.84
C LYS A 212 -7.05 -4.67 11.45
N TRP A 213 -7.16 -5.94 11.08
CA TRP A 213 -6.95 -6.39 9.71
C TRP A 213 -8.05 -5.76 8.83
N SER A 214 -7.75 -4.61 8.23
CA SER A 214 -8.51 -4.07 7.11
C SER A 214 -7.65 -4.29 5.88
N PHE A 215 -8.10 -5.18 5.00
CA PHE A 215 -7.57 -5.33 3.65
C PHE A 215 -8.21 -4.28 2.74
#